data_AF-A0A8H7WVV3-F1
#
_entry.id   AF-A0A8H7WVV3-F1
#
_cell.length_a   1.000
_cell.length_b   1.000
_cell.length_c   1.000
_cell.angle_alpha   90.00
_cell.angle_beta   90.00
_cell.angle_gamma   90.00
#
_symmetry.space_group_name_H-M   'P 1'
#
loop_
_entity.id
_entity.type
_entity.pdbx_description
1 polymer ?
#
loop_
_entity_poly.entity_id
_entity_poly.type
_entity_poly.pdbx_seq_one_letter_code
_entity_poly.pdbx_strand_id
1 'polypeptide(L)'
;MAYYNAIGDSRGTLLERYFTSEDPAVKEAALEELRGVDDRFAVEPLLFEPGTGWVYGQSTDWAGKLVEKLTHQTLEAHCHTQIFTHLSMTSTSFHPLSPSHIHIHANLLSMTTRSSTSRPPGTIIPTPSLYPLIPTHCMGGSNLYSSAPDFLALLTSLLRNDGRVLERKTVDV
;
A
#
# COMPACT_ATOMS: atom_id res chain seq x y z
N MET A 1 -11.41 15.38 9.90
CA MET A 1 -12.64 15.72 10.65
C MET A 1 -13.50 16.77 9.94
N ALA A 2 -13.00 17.96 9.59
CA ALA A 2 -13.83 19.02 8.98
C ALA A 2 -14.46 18.65 7.62
N TYR A 3 -13.70 18.01 6.72
CA TYR A 3 -14.21 17.58 5.41
C TYR A 3 -15.31 16.52 5.51
N TYR A 4 -15.05 15.44 6.25
CA TYR A 4 -15.99 14.34 6.48
C TYR A 4 -17.28 14.82 7.18
N ASN A 5 -17.18 15.74 8.15
CA ASN A 5 -18.34 16.41 8.72
C ASN A 5 -19.10 17.26 7.70
N ALA A 6 -18.41 17.92 6.75
CA ALA A 6 -19.03 18.76 5.72
C ALA A 6 -19.81 17.96 4.67
N ILE A 7 -19.44 16.70 4.41
CA ILE A 7 -20.19 15.80 3.51
C ILE A 7 -21.20 14.91 4.25
N GLY A 8 -21.46 15.18 5.53
CA GLY A 8 -22.44 14.43 6.34
C GLY A 8 -21.97 13.04 6.76
N ASP A 9 -20.68 12.76 6.66
CA ASP A 9 -20.08 11.49 7.03
C ASP A 9 -19.16 11.65 8.24
N SER A 10 -19.72 11.67 9.44
CA SER A 10 -18.96 11.87 10.68
C SER A 10 -18.05 10.71 11.07
N ARG A 11 -17.96 9.65 10.26
CA ARG A 11 -17.29 8.38 10.57
C ARG A 11 -15.81 8.35 10.16
N GLY A 12 -15.32 9.37 9.47
CA GLY A 12 -13.94 9.46 9.02
C GLY A 12 -13.63 8.65 7.77
N THR A 13 -12.34 8.49 7.45
CA THR A 13 -11.88 7.78 6.22
C THR A 13 -12.30 6.30 6.24
N LEU A 14 -12.31 5.61 5.08
CA LEU A 14 -12.59 4.17 5.02
C LEU A 14 -11.62 3.33 5.87
N LEU A 15 -10.34 3.70 5.88
CA LEU A 15 -9.34 3.07 6.74
C LEU A 15 -9.64 3.33 8.21
N GLU A 16 -10.02 4.55 8.57
CA GLU A 16 -10.41 4.90 9.94
C GLU A 16 -11.62 4.08 10.38
N ARG A 17 -12.67 3.95 9.56
CA ARG A 17 -13.82 3.09 9.85
C ARG A 17 -13.41 1.63 10.06
N TYR A 18 -12.53 1.09 9.22
CA TYR A 18 -12.06 -0.29 9.33
C TYR A 18 -11.23 -0.53 10.59
N PHE A 19 -10.32 0.37 10.93
CA PHE A 19 -9.40 0.21 12.06
C PHE A 19 -10.00 0.58 13.42
N THR A 20 -10.94 1.51 13.46
CA THR A 20 -11.51 2.03 14.72
C THR A 20 -12.82 1.35 15.13
N SER A 21 -13.53 0.69 14.20
CA SER A 21 -14.76 -0.03 14.52
C SER A 21 -14.50 -1.44 15.03
N GLU A 22 -15.27 -1.83 16.05
CA GLU A 22 -15.38 -3.21 16.54
C GLU A 22 -16.63 -3.94 15.99
N ASP A 23 -17.49 -3.23 15.26
CA ASP A 23 -18.68 -3.81 14.61
C ASP A 23 -18.25 -4.57 13.33
N PRO A 24 -18.45 -5.91 13.26
CA PRO A 24 -18.09 -6.71 12.09
C PRO A 24 -18.78 -6.25 10.81
N ALA A 25 -20.02 -5.76 10.87
CA ALA A 25 -20.74 -5.30 9.69
C ALA A 25 -20.13 -4.00 9.14
N VAL A 26 -19.69 -3.09 10.01
CA VAL A 26 -19.00 -1.86 9.61
C VAL A 26 -17.64 -2.18 8.99
N LYS A 27 -16.90 -3.14 9.57
CA LYS A 27 -15.60 -3.57 9.04
C LYS A 27 -15.74 -4.26 7.69
N GLU A 28 -16.74 -5.13 7.52
CA GLU A 28 -17.01 -5.81 6.26
C GLU A 28 -17.41 -4.80 5.17
N ALA A 29 -18.31 -3.87 5.46
CA ALA A 29 -18.70 -2.83 4.51
C ALA A 29 -17.53 -1.91 4.15
N ALA A 30 -16.70 -1.50 5.12
CA ALA A 30 -15.50 -0.71 4.85
C ALA A 30 -14.48 -1.49 4.02
N LEU A 31 -14.34 -2.81 4.27
CA LEU A 31 -13.44 -3.68 3.52
C LEU A 31 -13.92 -3.91 2.09
N GLU A 32 -15.23 -4.13 1.89
CA GLU A 32 -15.85 -4.22 0.57
C GLU A 32 -15.65 -2.92 -0.21
N GLU A 33 -15.85 -1.77 0.45
CA GLU A 33 -15.62 -0.47 -0.16
C GLU A 33 -14.13 -0.28 -0.49
N LEU A 34 -13.20 -0.57 0.43
CA LEU A 34 -11.73 -0.53 0.22
C LEU A 34 -11.29 -1.42 -0.94
N ARG A 35 -11.91 -2.60 -1.11
CA ARG A 35 -11.65 -3.53 -2.21
C ARG A 35 -12.31 -3.09 -3.52
N GLY A 36 -13.44 -2.40 -3.44
CA GLY A 36 -14.20 -1.84 -4.55
C GLY A 36 -13.68 -0.49 -5.06
N VAL A 37 -12.65 0.11 -4.42
CA VAL A 37 -11.97 1.35 -4.87
C VAL A 37 -11.14 1.12 -6.14
N ASP A 38 -11.31 0.01 -6.85
CA ASP A 38 -10.55 -0.33 -8.05
C ASP A 38 -10.67 0.73 -9.18
N ASP A 39 -11.74 1.52 -9.19
CA ASP A 39 -12.03 2.51 -10.25
C ASP A 39 -12.02 3.97 -9.79
N ARG A 40 -11.67 4.23 -8.53
CA ARG A 40 -11.53 5.59 -8.02
C ARG A 40 -10.18 5.72 -7.33
N PHE A 41 -9.19 6.24 -8.06
CA PHE A 41 -8.40 7.34 -7.49
C PHE A 41 -9.43 8.39 -7.08
N ALA A 42 -10.03 8.22 -5.90
CA ALA A 42 -11.13 9.03 -5.45
C ALA A 42 -10.55 10.43 -5.39
N VAL A 43 -11.06 11.30 -6.28
CA VAL A 43 -10.68 12.70 -6.31
C VAL A 43 -11.36 13.32 -5.09
N GLU A 44 -10.81 13.06 -3.92
CA GLU A 44 -11.11 13.80 -2.72
C GLU A 44 -10.48 15.19 -2.88
N PRO A 45 -11.18 16.27 -2.49
CA PRO A 45 -10.61 17.60 -2.51
C PRO A 45 -9.45 17.69 -1.52
N LEU A 46 -8.52 18.60 -1.79
CA LEU A 46 -7.44 18.91 -0.86
C LEU A 46 -8.02 19.46 0.46
N LEU A 47 -7.44 19.05 1.59
CA LEU A 47 -7.84 19.55 2.91
C LEU A 47 -7.32 20.97 3.20
N PHE A 48 -6.28 21.41 2.48
CA PHE A 48 -5.60 22.70 2.62
C PHE A 48 -4.82 23.01 1.35
N GLU A 49 -4.42 24.27 1.17
CA GLU A 49 -3.59 24.70 0.04
C GLU A 49 -2.23 23.96 0.01
N PRO A 50 -1.73 23.56 -1.18
CA PRO A 50 -0.46 22.85 -1.29
C PRO A 50 0.69 23.56 -0.57
N GLY A 51 1.42 22.82 0.29
CA GLY A 51 2.55 23.34 1.05
C GLY A 51 2.19 24.08 2.35
N THR A 52 0.90 24.24 2.68
CA THR A 52 0.45 24.95 3.90
C THR A 52 0.09 24.02 5.06
N GLY A 53 0.12 22.71 4.86
CA GLY A 53 -0.21 21.71 5.88
C GLY A 53 0.38 20.35 5.57
N TRP A 54 0.18 19.40 6.50
CA TRP A 54 0.60 18.02 6.37
C TRP A 54 -0.51 17.08 6.82
N VAL A 55 -0.75 16.03 6.03
CA VAL A 55 -1.67 14.94 6.36
C VAL A 55 -1.18 13.66 5.70
N TYR A 56 -1.29 12.54 6.40
CA TYR A 56 -1.05 11.22 5.81
C TYR A 56 -2.18 10.88 4.81
N GLY A 57 -1.84 10.41 3.61
CA GLY A 57 -2.82 10.14 2.57
C GLY A 57 -2.22 9.53 1.31
N GLN A 58 -2.97 9.63 0.20
CA GLN A 58 -2.69 8.95 -1.08
C GLN A 58 -1.62 9.66 -1.96
N SER A 59 -0.75 10.48 -1.36
CA SER A 59 0.24 11.25 -2.12
C SER A 59 1.21 10.34 -2.90
N THR A 60 1.60 9.21 -2.32
CA THR A 60 2.50 8.25 -2.97
C THR A 60 1.81 7.47 -4.08
N ASP A 61 0.49 7.25 -3.99
CA ASP A 61 -0.30 6.66 -5.08
C ASP A 61 -0.32 7.60 -6.29
N TRP A 62 -0.53 8.91 -6.05
CA TRP A 62 -0.43 9.94 -7.08
C TRP A 62 0.99 10.07 -7.67
N ALA A 63 2.03 9.95 -6.84
CA ALA A 63 3.41 9.90 -7.33
C ALA A 63 3.65 8.68 -8.24
N GLY A 64 3.11 7.51 -7.87
CA GLY A 64 3.13 6.31 -8.71
C GLY A 64 2.44 6.54 -10.06
N LYS A 65 1.25 7.15 -10.07
CA LYS A 65 0.55 7.51 -11.33
C LYS A 65 1.33 8.49 -12.19
N LEU A 66 2.01 9.45 -11.56
CA LEU A 66 2.88 10.38 -12.27
C LEU A 66 4.05 9.63 -12.94
N VAL A 67 4.68 8.70 -12.24
CA VAL A 67 5.73 7.83 -12.81
C VAL A 67 5.18 7.04 -14.01
N GLU A 68 4.04 6.36 -13.86
CA GLU A 68 3.42 5.60 -14.96
C GLU A 68 3.17 6.47 -16.20
N LYS A 69 2.63 7.68 -15.98
CA LYS A 69 2.33 8.63 -17.04
C LYS A 69 3.58 9.16 -17.75
N LEU A 70 4.65 9.45 -17.02
CA LEU A 70 5.89 9.99 -17.56
C LEU A 70 6.75 8.92 -18.25
N THR A 71 6.67 7.68 -17.80
CA THR A 71 7.50 6.57 -18.28
C THR A 71 6.80 5.70 -19.32
N HIS A 72 5.48 5.82 -19.44
CA HIS A 72 4.63 4.94 -20.24
C HIS A 72 4.75 3.46 -19.86
N GLN A 73 5.07 3.18 -18.59
CA GLN A 73 5.16 1.85 -18.02
C GLN A 73 4.14 1.71 -16.88
N THR A 74 3.72 0.49 -16.56
CA THR A 74 3.06 0.25 -15.27
C THR A 74 4.05 0.47 -14.13
N LEU A 75 3.56 0.79 -12.93
CA LEU A 75 4.43 0.99 -11.78
C LEU A 75 5.20 -0.30 -11.44
N GLU A 76 4.57 -1.47 -11.59
CA GLU A 76 5.23 -2.78 -11.50
C GLU A 76 6.43 -2.87 -12.45
N ALA A 77 6.24 -2.59 -13.74
CA ALA A 77 7.32 -2.69 -14.73
C ALA A 77 8.44 -1.66 -14.46
N HIS A 78 8.06 -0.45 -14.05
CA HIS A 78 9.03 0.58 -13.70
C HIS A 78 9.86 0.18 -12.48
N CYS A 79 9.23 -0.22 -11.37
CA CYS A 79 9.94 -0.68 -10.17
C CYS A 79 10.77 -1.94 -10.44
N HIS A 80 10.27 -2.87 -11.25
CA HIS A 80 11.04 -4.05 -11.63
C HIS A 80 12.35 -3.68 -12.35
N THR A 81 12.27 -2.76 -13.32
CA THR A 81 13.44 -2.34 -14.10
C THR A 81 14.39 -1.42 -13.33
N GLN A 82 13.88 -0.47 -12.54
CA GLN A 82 14.69 0.56 -11.89
C GLN A 82 15.16 0.18 -10.48
N ILE A 83 14.50 -0.77 -9.81
CA ILE A 83 14.78 -1.10 -8.40
C ILE A 83 15.02 -2.60 -8.24
N PHE A 84 14.01 -3.43 -8.52
CA PHE A 84 14.03 -4.83 -8.10
C PHE A 84 15.14 -5.62 -8.81
N THR A 85 15.33 -5.40 -10.12
CA THR A 85 16.42 -6.03 -10.88
C THR A 85 17.78 -5.60 -10.34
N HIS A 86 17.97 -4.31 -10.06
CA HIS A 86 19.24 -3.76 -9.57
C HIS A 86 19.64 -4.31 -8.20
N LEU A 87 18.67 -4.70 -7.38
CA LEU A 87 18.87 -5.18 -6.02
C LEU A 87 18.61 -6.68 -5.85
N SER A 88 18.29 -7.38 -6.94
CA SER A 88 17.93 -8.80 -6.94
C SER A 88 16.74 -9.14 -6.03
N MET A 89 15.75 -8.23 -5.95
CA MET A 89 14.53 -8.38 -5.16
C MET A 89 13.49 -9.25 -5.89
N THR A 90 13.75 -10.55 -6.01
CA THR A 90 12.95 -11.46 -6.83
C THR A 90 11.61 -11.85 -6.21
N SER A 91 11.39 -11.56 -4.92
CA SER A 91 10.18 -11.87 -4.17
C SER A 91 9.36 -10.61 -3.85
N THR A 92 9.44 -9.59 -4.72
CA THR A 92 8.74 -8.31 -4.58
C THR A 92 7.92 -8.01 -5.82
N SER A 93 6.60 -7.79 -5.66
CA SER A 93 5.68 -7.51 -6.76
C SER A 93 4.34 -6.95 -6.26
N PHE A 94 3.69 -6.12 -7.09
CA PHE A 94 2.30 -5.72 -6.92
C PHE A 94 1.31 -6.84 -7.28
N HIS A 95 1.73 -7.88 -7.99
CA HIS A 95 0.90 -9.00 -8.45
C HIS A 95 1.38 -10.33 -7.84
N PRO A 96 1.16 -10.57 -6.53
CA PRO A 96 1.69 -11.75 -5.83
C PRO A 96 1.08 -13.07 -6.32
N LEU A 97 -0.08 -13.04 -6.99
CA LEU A 97 -0.76 -14.20 -7.56
C LEU A 97 -0.56 -14.34 -9.08
N SER A 98 0.32 -13.54 -9.71
CA SER A 98 0.67 -13.72 -11.12
C SER A 98 1.18 -15.16 -11.36
N PRO A 99 0.83 -15.81 -12.49
CA PRO A 99 1.40 -17.11 -12.85
C PRO A 99 2.93 -17.13 -12.91
N SER A 100 3.57 -15.99 -13.16
CA SER A 100 5.04 -15.83 -13.15
C SER A 100 5.64 -15.78 -11.74
N HIS A 101 4.84 -15.62 -10.70
CA HIS A 101 5.28 -15.38 -9.31
C HIS A 101 4.93 -16.56 -8.40
N ILE A 102 5.06 -17.79 -8.91
CA ILE A 102 4.70 -19.00 -8.16
C ILE A 102 5.42 -19.10 -6.80
N HIS A 103 6.67 -18.64 -6.70
CA HIS A 103 7.41 -18.61 -5.46
C HIS A 103 6.91 -17.54 -4.48
N ILE A 104 6.43 -16.38 -4.97
CA ILE A 104 5.80 -15.37 -4.11
C ILE A 104 4.49 -15.93 -3.55
N HIS A 105 3.65 -16.49 -4.41
CA HIS A 105 2.38 -17.09 -4.01
C HIS A 105 2.59 -18.21 -2.97
N ALA A 106 3.55 -19.11 -3.18
CA ALA A 106 3.84 -20.20 -2.24
C ALA A 106 4.33 -19.74 -0.87
N ASN A 107 4.92 -18.54 -0.77
CA ASN A 107 5.45 -17.96 0.47
C ASN A 107 4.57 -16.83 1.02
N LEU A 108 3.40 -16.59 0.43
CA LEU A 108 2.51 -15.51 0.84
C LEU A 108 1.93 -15.80 2.22
N LEU A 109 2.16 -14.89 3.16
CA LEU A 109 1.64 -15.02 4.52
C LEU A 109 0.19 -14.56 4.61
N SER A 110 -0.62 -15.33 5.34
CA SER A 110 -1.97 -14.92 5.68
C SER A 110 -1.95 -13.79 6.71
N MET A 111 -2.77 -12.77 6.50
CA MET A 111 -2.92 -11.69 7.46
C MET A 111 -3.68 -12.20 8.70
N THR A 112 -3.28 -11.71 9.88
CA THR A 112 -3.94 -12.02 11.15
C THR A 112 -4.26 -10.73 11.89
N THR A 113 -5.30 -10.77 12.72
CA THR A 113 -5.65 -9.66 13.61
C THR A 113 -5.73 -10.14 15.04
N ARG A 114 -5.48 -9.23 15.97
CA ARG A 114 -5.64 -9.48 17.40
C ARG A 114 -7.07 -9.16 17.80
N SER A 115 -7.87 -10.18 18.08
CA SER A 115 -9.27 -9.99 18.46
C SER A 115 -9.38 -9.52 19.91
N SER A 116 -10.07 -8.40 20.13
CA SER A 116 -10.44 -7.91 21.48
C SER A 116 -11.61 -8.71 22.07
N THR A 117 -12.44 -9.32 21.22
CA THR A 117 -13.67 -10.03 21.58
C THR A 117 -13.52 -11.55 21.67
N SER A 118 -12.37 -12.10 21.25
CA SER A 118 -12.06 -13.53 21.40
C SER A 118 -12.02 -13.96 22.87
N ARG A 119 -12.15 -15.27 23.12
CA ARG A 119 -11.92 -15.87 24.44
C ARG A 119 -10.77 -16.87 24.37
N PRO A 120 -9.59 -16.58 24.93
CA PRO A 120 -9.23 -15.37 25.69
C PRO A 120 -9.10 -14.11 24.81
N PRO A 121 -9.30 -12.90 25.35
CA PRO A 121 -9.04 -11.66 24.63
C PRO A 121 -7.58 -11.58 24.17
N GLY A 122 -7.36 -10.94 23.01
CA GLY A 122 -6.05 -10.82 22.42
C GLY A 122 -5.60 -12.06 21.63
N THR A 123 -6.51 -12.99 21.33
CA THR A 123 -6.20 -14.15 20.48
C THR A 123 -5.93 -13.67 19.04
N ILE A 124 -4.92 -14.26 18.41
CA ILE A 124 -4.58 -14.01 17.01
C ILE A 124 -5.52 -14.85 16.16
N ILE A 125 -6.31 -14.21 15.31
CA ILE A 125 -7.25 -14.87 14.40
C ILE A 125 -6.91 -14.51 12.95
N PRO A 126 -7.19 -15.41 11.98
CA PRO A 126 -7.09 -15.08 10.57
C PRO A 126 -7.95 -13.87 10.22
N THR A 127 -7.46 -12.99 9.36
CA THR A 127 -8.24 -11.89 8.81
C THR A 127 -8.02 -11.79 7.30
N PRO A 128 -9.05 -11.47 6.51
CA PRO A 128 -8.89 -11.29 5.07
C PRO A 128 -7.94 -10.13 4.78
N SER A 129 -7.11 -10.24 3.72
CA SER A 129 -6.22 -9.16 3.28
C SER A 129 -6.98 -7.84 3.07
N LEU A 130 -6.37 -6.71 3.46
CA LEU A 130 -6.93 -5.37 3.25
C LEU A 130 -6.99 -5.01 1.77
N TYR A 131 -6.00 -5.47 1.00
CA TYR A 131 -5.86 -5.16 -0.42
C TYR A 131 -6.09 -6.41 -1.27
N PRO A 132 -6.68 -6.26 -2.48
CA PRO A 132 -6.80 -7.36 -3.42
C PRO A 132 -5.45 -8.00 -3.73
N LEU A 133 -5.41 -9.34 -3.75
CA LEU A 133 -4.22 -10.10 -4.17
C LEU A 133 -4.06 -10.15 -5.70
N ILE A 134 -5.09 -9.72 -6.43
CA ILE A 134 -5.11 -9.54 -7.88
C ILE A 134 -5.56 -8.10 -8.15
N PRO A 135 -4.69 -7.10 -7.91
CA PRO A 135 -5.08 -5.70 -8.08
C PRO A 135 -5.18 -5.33 -9.57
N THR A 136 -6.14 -4.47 -9.93
CA THR A 136 -6.19 -3.89 -11.29
C THR A 136 -5.19 -2.75 -11.47
N HIS A 137 -4.78 -2.11 -10.38
CA HIS A 137 -3.84 -0.99 -10.36
C HIS A 137 -2.73 -1.19 -9.32
N CYS A 138 -1.50 -0.80 -9.67
CA CYS A 138 -0.39 -0.69 -8.71
C CYS A 138 -0.52 0.62 -7.92
N MET A 139 -0.65 0.54 -6.59
CA MET A 139 -0.84 1.70 -5.73
C MET A 139 0.49 2.05 -5.05
N GLY A 140 1.12 3.17 -5.43
CA GLY A 140 2.46 3.50 -4.91
C GLY A 140 2.57 3.64 -3.38
N GLY A 141 1.46 3.92 -2.68
CA GLY A 141 1.41 4.00 -1.22
C GLY A 141 0.99 2.71 -0.52
N SER A 142 0.59 1.67 -1.24
CA SER A 142 0.07 0.42 -0.65
C SER A 142 0.24 -0.78 -1.59
N ASN A 143 -0.42 -1.92 -1.31
CA ASN A 143 -0.50 -3.14 -2.13
C ASN A 143 0.77 -3.76 -2.78
N LEU A 144 1.98 -3.30 -2.47
CA LEU A 144 3.23 -3.99 -2.81
C LEU A 144 3.51 -5.12 -1.81
N TYR A 145 3.72 -6.32 -2.33
CA TYR A 145 4.14 -7.48 -1.54
C TYR A 145 5.65 -7.66 -1.70
N SER A 146 6.33 -8.01 -0.61
CA SER A 146 7.79 -8.21 -0.58
C SER A 146 8.17 -9.27 0.45
N SER A 147 9.43 -9.67 0.43
CA SER A 147 10.05 -10.50 1.47
C SER A 147 10.94 -9.64 2.38
N ALA A 148 11.19 -10.09 3.60
CA ALA A 148 12.10 -9.39 4.49
C ALA A 148 13.53 -9.24 3.89
N PRO A 149 14.13 -10.27 3.25
CA PRO A 149 15.41 -10.11 2.57
C PRO A 149 15.41 -9.06 1.45
N ASP A 150 14.38 -9.04 0.61
CA ASP A 150 14.27 -8.07 -0.49
C ASP A 150 14.19 -6.64 0.03
N PHE A 151 13.32 -6.41 1.04
CA PHE A 151 13.18 -5.09 1.63
C PHE A 151 14.47 -4.63 2.32
N LEU A 152 15.18 -5.54 2.99
CA LEU A 152 16.51 -5.26 3.55
C LEU A 152 17.55 -4.93 2.49
N ALA A 153 17.47 -5.50 1.29
CA ALA A 153 18.37 -5.16 0.19
C ALA A 153 18.21 -3.69 -0.23
N LEU A 154 16.97 -3.19 -0.31
CA LEU A 154 16.68 -1.77 -0.56
C LEU A 154 17.23 -0.87 0.55
N LEU A 155 16.90 -1.17 1.81
CA LEU A 155 17.39 -0.39 2.94
C LEU A 155 18.92 -0.37 3.01
N THR A 156 19.58 -1.49 2.72
CA THR A 156 21.04 -1.59 2.72
C THR A 156 21.67 -0.77 1.60
N SER A 157 21.09 -0.77 0.39
CA SER A 157 21.57 0.04 -0.73
C SER A 157 21.48 1.54 -0.42
N LEU A 158 20.36 1.99 0.14
CA LEU A 158 20.16 3.38 0.57
C LEU A 158 21.12 3.75 1.70
N LEU A 159 21.25 2.91 2.74
CA LEU A 159 22.15 3.15 3.88
C LEU A 159 23.62 3.26 3.44
N ARG A 160 24.04 2.43 2.48
CA ARG A 160 25.41 2.48 1.93
C ARG A 160 25.62 3.62 0.95
N ASN A 161 24.54 4.28 0.52
CA ASN A 161 24.54 5.24 -0.56
C ASN A 161 25.35 4.76 -1.78
N ASP A 162 25.06 3.52 -2.20
CA ASP A 162 25.93 2.74 -3.09
C ASP A 162 25.73 3.04 -4.59
N GLY A 163 24.79 3.90 -4.94
CA GLY A 163 24.56 4.33 -6.32
C GLY A 163 23.76 3.33 -7.17
N ARG A 164 23.24 2.23 -6.58
CA ARG A 164 22.57 1.17 -7.36
C ARG A 164 21.17 1.52 -7.84
N VAL A 165 20.45 2.32 -7.05
CA VAL A 165 19.05 2.71 -7.34
C VAL A 165 18.88 4.22 -7.50
N LEU A 166 19.72 5.02 -6.85
CA LEU A 166 19.71 6.49 -6.92
C LEU A 166 21.13 7.02 -6.97
N GLU A 167 21.32 8.18 -7.60
CA GLU A 167 22.58 8.93 -7.47
C GLU A 167 22.81 9.35 -6.01
N ARG A 168 24.09 9.44 -5.60
CA ARG A 168 24.41 9.70 -4.19
C ARG A 168 23.81 10.99 -3.63
N LYS A 169 23.89 12.05 -4.43
CA LYS A 169 23.36 13.37 -4.09
C LYS A 169 21.84 13.38 -3.89
N THR A 170 21.14 12.40 -4.48
CA THR A 170 19.67 12.28 -4.37
C THR A 170 19.27 11.58 -3.07
N VAL A 171 20.13 10.72 -2.52
CA VAL A 171 19.90 10.06 -1.23
C VAL A 171 20.08 11.03 -0.05
N ASP A 172 20.97 12.01 -0.18
CA ASP A 172 21.32 12.96 0.88
C ASP A 172 20.34 14.16 1.01
N VAL A 173 19.28 14.22 0.19
CA VAL A 173 18.30 15.32 0.15
C VAL A 173 17.34 15.31 1.33
#